data_AF-A0A537JAT0-F1
#
_entry.id   AF-A0A537JAT0-F1
#
_cell.length_a   1.000
_cell.length_b   1.000
_cell.length_c   1.000
_cell.angle_alpha   90.00
_cell.angle_beta   90.00
_cell.angle_gamma   90.00
#
_symmetry.space_group_name_H-M   'P 1'
#
loop_
_entity.id
_entity.type
_entity.pdbx_description
1 polymer ?
#
loop_
_entity_poly.entity_id
_entity_poly.type
_entity_poly.pdbx_seq_one_letter_code
_entity_poly.pdbx_strand_id
1 'polypeptide(L)'
;MAVSRLPIPLPQPLGGLVLFTGDESVLPLSQLLCLQYLGRGEPVVLVDGANAFNPYLLSDAARAEGLDLRRVLDAVHLSRAYTCHQLEALFSEHLPQAIAAFRPGAILCLGLLDLLYDEDVPVTEASRIFRRLASAIVEMAPRLPILAACPDPALPDRERSHTRGTFGDRLRGLASWHFTARPDGERVWIARERPDPARWEWALRLRPDRTFRMRP
;
A
#
# COMPACT_ATOMS: atom_id res chain seq x y z
N MET A 1 -7.81 -28.23 -6.88
CA MET A 1 -7.20 -27.28 -5.92
C MET A 1 -7.18 -25.92 -6.60
N ALA A 2 -7.85 -24.91 -6.04
CA ALA A 2 -7.84 -23.57 -6.62
C ALA A 2 -6.42 -22.99 -6.46
N VAL A 3 -5.73 -22.77 -7.58
CA VAL A 3 -4.44 -22.08 -7.58
C VAL A 3 -4.77 -20.60 -7.36
N SER A 4 -4.49 -20.09 -6.16
CA SER A 4 -4.55 -18.65 -5.89
C SER A 4 -3.71 -17.93 -6.94
N ARG A 5 -4.33 -17.08 -7.75
CA ARG A 5 -3.70 -16.22 -8.77
C ARG A 5 -3.11 -14.96 -8.15
N LEU A 6 -3.06 -14.89 -6.83
CA LEU A 6 -2.36 -13.84 -6.12
C LEU A 6 -0.86 -13.93 -6.40
N PRO A 7 -0.18 -12.77 -6.48
CA PRO A 7 1.23 -12.70 -6.84
C PRO A 7 2.12 -13.49 -5.89
N ILE A 8 1.79 -13.50 -4.60
CA ILE A 8 2.47 -14.27 -3.55
C ILE A 8 1.45 -14.78 -2.52
N PRO A 9 1.69 -15.95 -1.90
CA PRO A 9 0.94 -16.34 -0.70
C PRO A 9 1.39 -15.44 0.45
N LEU A 10 0.46 -14.70 1.06
CA LEU A 10 0.75 -14.04 2.33
C LEU A 10 0.34 -14.98 3.46
N PRO A 11 1.22 -15.20 4.45
CA PRO A 11 0.84 -15.95 5.63
C PRO A 11 -0.25 -15.18 6.38
N GLN A 12 -1.31 -15.88 6.77
CA GLN A 12 -2.44 -15.30 7.48
C GLN A 12 -2.53 -15.92 8.89
N PRO A 13 -2.85 -15.12 9.92
CA PRO A 13 -3.04 -13.67 9.86
C PRO A 13 -1.71 -12.92 9.71
N LEU A 14 -1.69 -11.88 8.87
CA LEU A 14 -0.65 -10.86 8.97
C LEU A 14 -0.88 -10.05 10.25
N GLY A 15 0.20 -9.54 10.84
CA GLY A 15 0.15 -8.65 11.98
C GLY A 15 1.21 -7.58 11.85
N GLY A 16 0.97 -6.41 12.45
CA GLY A 16 1.89 -5.29 12.38
C GLY A 16 1.82 -4.53 11.04
N LEU A 17 2.87 -3.76 10.79
CA LEU A 17 3.06 -3.04 9.53
C LEU A 17 3.66 -4.00 8.49
N VAL A 18 2.99 -4.09 7.34
CA VAL A 18 3.41 -4.81 6.14
C VAL A 18 3.83 -3.79 5.10
N LEU A 19 5.13 -3.58 4.98
CA LEU A 19 5.71 -2.54 4.12
C LEU A 19 6.13 -3.14 2.78
N PHE A 20 5.75 -2.51 1.68
CA PHE A 20 6.21 -2.81 0.33
C PHE A 20 7.01 -1.62 -0.20
N THR A 21 8.26 -1.83 -0.60
CA THR A 21 9.14 -0.78 -1.17
C THR A 21 9.82 -1.20 -2.47
N GLY A 22 10.57 -0.31 -3.11
CA GLY A 22 11.20 -0.55 -4.41
C GLY A 22 10.41 0.05 -5.55
N ASP A 23 10.30 -0.66 -6.66
CA ASP A 23 9.64 -0.19 -7.87
C ASP A 23 8.13 0.08 -7.68
N GLU A 24 7.55 0.94 -8.52
CA GLU A 24 6.13 1.31 -8.49
C GLU A 24 5.17 0.10 -8.56
N SER A 25 5.63 -1.05 -9.07
CA SER A 25 4.90 -2.33 -9.03
C SER A 25 4.46 -2.78 -7.62
N VAL A 26 5.00 -2.21 -6.54
CA VAL A 26 4.45 -2.43 -5.18
C VAL A 26 3.00 -1.93 -5.01
N LEU A 27 2.58 -0.93 -5.78
CA LEU A 27 1.22 -0.39 -5.73
C LEU A 27 0.19 -1.43 -6.22
N PRO A 28 0.26 -1.95 -7.47
CA PRO A 28 -0.66 -3.00 -7.91
C PRO A 28 -0.48 -4.31 -7.13
N LEU A 29 0.75 -4.65 -6.70
CA LEU A 29 1.02 -5.83 -5.86
C LEU A 29 0.20 -5.79 -4.56
N SER A 30 0.34 -4.71 -3.78
CA SER A 30 -0.35 -4.57 -2.49
C SER A 30 -1.87 -4.56 -2.64
N GLN A 31 -2.40 -3.93 -3.71
CA GLN A 31 -3.82 -3.94 -4.00
C GLN A 31 -4.35 -5.35 -4.30
N LEU A 32 -3.62 -6.14 -5.10
CA LEU A 32 -4.00 -7.53 -5.37
C LEU A 32 -3.96 -8.37 -4.10
N LEU A 33 -2.97 -8.14 -3.24
CA LEU A 33 -2.84 -8.85 -1.97
C LEU A 33 -4.00 -8.58 -1.00
N CYS A 34 -4.62 -7.39 -1.07
CA CYS A 34 -5.83 -7.09 -0.30
C CYS A 34 -7.05 -7.96 -0.70
N LEU A 35 -7.05 -8.62 -1.86
CA LEU A 35 -8.12 -9.57 -2.21
C LEU A 35 -8.24 -10.74 -1.24
N GLN A 36 -7.18 -11.07 -0.50
CA GLN A 36 -7.26 -12.11 0.54
C GLN A 36 -8.26 -11.73 1.64
N TYR A 37 -8.35 -10.45 2.00
CA TYR A 37 -9.29 -9.94 2.99
C TYR A 37 -10.69 -9.83 2.38
N LEU A 38 -10.78 -9.17 1.21
CA LEU A 38 -12.04 -8.94 0.51
C LEU A 38 -12.73 -10.25 0.12
N GLY A 39 -11.97 -11.27 -0.29
CA GLY A 39 -12.49 -12.60 -0.63
C GLY A 39 -13.06 -13.36 0.57
N ARG A 40 -12.68 -13.00 1.81
CA ARG A 40 -13.27 -13.50 3.05
C ARG A 40 -14.48 -12.67 3.51
N GLY A 41 -14.83 -11.62 2.77
CA GLY A 41 -15.87 -10.66 3.17
C GLY A 41 -15.41 -9.70 4.28
N GLU A 42 -14.10 -9.59 4.51
CA GLU A 42 -13.54 -8.65 5.46
C GLU A 42 -13.31 -7.30 4.76
N PRO A 43 -13.91 -6.19 5.22
CA PRO A 43 -13.71 -4.89 4.60
C PRO A 43 -12.26 -4.44 4.65
N VAL A 44 -11.86 -3.64 3.66
CA VAL A 44 -10.54 -2.97 3.62
C VAL A 44 -10.77 -1.47 3.57
N VAL A 45 -10.20 -0.76 4.54
CA VAL A 45 -10.11 0.70 4.50
C VAL A 45 -8.87 1.08 3.71
N LEU A 46 -9.05 1.85 2.64
CA LEU A 46 -7.99 2.24 1.71
C LEU A 46 -7.70 3.74 1.82
N VAL A 47 -6.44 4.07 2.06
CA VAL A 47 -5.90 5.44 2.00
C VAL A 47 -5.00 5.55 0.76
N ASP A 48 -5.37 6.40 -0.19
CA ASP A 48 -4.63 6.56 -1.45
C ASP A 48 -4.03 7.97 -1.55
N GLY A 49 -2.73 8.07 -1.29
CA GLY A 49 -1.93 9.28 -1.44
C GLY A 49 -1.19 9.37 -2.77
N ALA A 50 -1.04 8.25 -3.50
CA ALA A 50 -0.41 8.19 -4.82
C ALA A 50 -1.41 8.33 -5.98
N ASN A 51 -2.70 8.42 -5.70
CA ASN A 51 -3.77 8.30 -6.69
C ASN A 51 -3.66 6.98 -7.51
N ALA A 52 -3.24 5.90 -6.85
CA ALA A 52 -2.85 4.64 -7.48
C ALA A 52 -3.92 3.55 -7.44
N PHE A 53 -5.01 3.72 -6.67
CA PHE A 53 -6.05 2.70 -6.60
C PHE A 53 -6.72 2.47 -7.96
N ASN A 54 -6.66 1.23 -8.44
CA ASN A 54 -7.20 0.80 -9.71
C ASN A 54 -8.34 -0.22 -9.52
N PRO A 55 -9.62 0.19 -9.59
CA PRO A 55 -10.75 -0.71 -9.39
C PRO A 55 -10.85 -1.80 -10.47
N TYR A 56 -10.31 -1.59 -11.67
CA TYR A 56 -10.32 -2.59 -12.74
C TYR A 56 -9.35 -3.73 -12.44
N LEU A 57 -8.15 -3.42 -11.95
CA LEU A 57 -7.19 -4.43 -11.50
C LEU A 57 -7.81 -5.33 -10.42
N LEU A 58 -8.46 -4.71 -9.43
CA LEU A 58 -9.14 -5.46 -8.37
C LEU A 58 -10.30 -6.30 -8.91
N SER A 59 -11.09 -5.74 -9.83
CA SER A 59 -12.24 -6.41 -10.44
C SER A 59 -11.83 -7.64 -11.26
N ASP A 60 -10.78 -7.51 -12.07
CA ASP A 60 -10.29 -8.60 -12.92
C ASP A 60 -9.71 -9.73 -12.09
N ALA A 61 -8.97 -9.40 -11.03
CA ALA A 61 -8.44 -10.38 -10.10
C ALA A 61 -9.54 -11.05 -9.26
N ALA A 62 -10.57 -10.31 -8.82
CA ALA A 62 -11.73 -10.90 -8.15
C ALA A 62 -12.47 -11.91 -9.04
N ARG A 63 -12.73 -11.56 -10.31
CA ARG A 63 -13.33 -12.50 -11.28
C ARG A 63 -12.46 -13.72 -11.54
N ALA A 64 -11.15 -13.51 -11.61
CA ALA A 64 -10.17 -14.55 -11.81
C ALA A 64 -10.14 -15.58 -10.67
N GLU A 65 -10.45 -15.14 -9.44
CA GLU A 65 -10.63 -15.97 -8.24
C GLU A 65 -12.06 -16.51 -8.06
N GLY A 66 -12.99 -16.18 -8.97
CA GLY A 66 -14.40 -16.59 -8.86
C GLY A 66 -15.18 -15.90 -7.73
N LEU A 67 -14.72 -14.74 -7.26
CA LEU A 67 -15.37 -13.96 -6.21
C LEU A 67 -16.56 -13.15 -6.76
N ASP A 68 -17.55 -12.88 -5.89
CA ASP A 68 -18.63 -11.94 -6.20
C ASP A 68 -18.06 -10.51 -6.25
N LEU A 69 -18.02 -9.95 -7.45
CA LEU A 69 -17.46 -8.63 -7.70
C LEU A 69 -18.15 -7.52 -6.90
N ARG A 70 -19.48 -7.58 -6.76
CA ARG A 70 -20.22 -6.54 -6.02
C ARG A 70 -19.82 -6.56 -4.56
N ARG A 71 -19.78 -7.74 -3.95
CA ARG A 71 -19.33 -7.91 -2.56
C ARG A 71 -17.90 -7.44 -2.35
N VAL A 72 -17.00 -7.73 -3.29
CA VAL A 72 -15.60 -7.28 -3.21
C VAL A 72 -15.51 -5.75 -3.27
N LEU A 73 -16.21 -5.10 -4.20
CA LEU A 73 -16.16 -3.65 -4.34
C LEU A 73 -16.87 -2.91 -3.20
N ASP A 74 -18.00 -3.43 -2.72
CA ASP A 74 -18.75 -2.85 -1.58
C ASP A 74 -17.95 -2.92 -0.27
N ALA A 75 -17.00 -3.85 -0.17
CA ALA A 75 -16.11 -4.03 0.97
C ALA A 75 -14.85 -3.14 0.92
N VAL A 76 -14.68 -2.30 -0.11
CA VAL A 76 -13.58 -1.33 -0.20
C VAL A 76 -14.05 0.06 0.22
N HIS A 77 -13.45 0.61 1.28
CA HIS A 77 -13.73 1.97 1.76
C HIS A 77 -12.56 2.90 1.44
N LEU A 78 -12.65 3.58 0.30
CA LEU A 78 -11.59 4.43 -0.24
C LEU A 78 -11.66 5.87 0.27
N SER A 79 -10.51 6.40 0.70
CA SER A 79 -10.26 7.82 0.85
C SER A 79 -9.00 8.23 0.11
N ARG A 80 -9.06 9.33 -0.66
CA ARG A 80 -7.91 9.90 -1.39
C ARG A 80 -7.39 11.13 -0.65
N ALA A 81 -6.07 11.26 -0.55
CA ALA A 81 -5.41 12.49 -0.13
C ALA A 81 -4.62 13.05 -1.31
N TYR A 82 -4.67 14.37 -1.48
CA TYR A 82 -3.93 15.10 -2.51
C TYR A 82 -2.89 16.05 -1.91
N THR A 83 -2.86 16.19 -0.59
CA THR A 83 -1.87 16.99 0.14
C THR A 83 -1.43 16.27 1.40
N CYS A 84 -0.22 16.58 1.90
CA CYS A 84 0.28 16.04 3.16
C CYS A 84 -0.64 16.37 4.36
N HIS A 85 -1.32 17.52 4.35
CA HIS A 85 -2.28 17.90 5.39
C HIS A 85 -3.57 17.08 5.34
N GLN A 86 -4.06 16.75 4.14
CA GLN A 86 -5.19 15.83 4.00
C GLN A 86 -4.81 14.43 4.49
N LEU A 87 -3.61 13.96 4.13
CA LEU A 87 -3.09 12.68 4.62
C LEU A 87 -2.98 12.66 6.15
N GLU A 88 -2.48 13.75 6.75
CA GLU A 88 -2.46 13.93 8.21
C GLU A 88 -3.86 13.79 8.82
N ALA A 89 -4.83 14.56 8.32
CA ALA A 89 -6.21 14.55 8.81
C ALA A 89 -6.88 13.17 8.63
N LEU A 90 -6.56 12.46 7.55
CA LEU A 90 -7.04 11.09 7.36
C LEU A 90 -6.55 10.17 8.48
N PHE A 91 -5.26 10.20 8.81
CA PHE A 91 -4.71 9.34 9.86
C PHE A 91 -5.14 9.74 11.28
N SER A 92 -5.19 11.03 11.59
CA SER A 92 -5.48 11.49 12.95
C SER A 92 -6.97 11.54 13.29
N GLU A 93 -7.85 11.76 12.31
CA GLU A 93 -9.26 12.04 12.57
C GLU A 93 -10.21 11.03 11.91
N HIS A 94 -10.02 10.73 10.63
CA HIS A 94 -11.00 9.97 9.84
C HIS A 94 -10.79 8.46 9.93
N LEU A 95 -9.54 8.00 9.94
CA LEU A 95 -9.19 6.59 9.96
C LEU A 95 -9.68 5.89 11.24
N PRO A 96 -9.55 6.47 12.46
CA PRO A 96 -10.17 5.89 13.65
C PRO A 96 -11.69 5.71 13.55
N GLN A 97 -12.39 6.68 12.94
CA GLN A 97 -13.84 6.61 12.73
C GLN A 97 -14.20 5.52 11.71
N ALA A 98 -13.46 5.43 10.61
CA ALA A 98 -13.64 4.40 9.60
C ALA A 98 -13.40 2.99 10.16
N ILE A 99 -12.37 2.81 11.00
CA ILE A 99 -12.11 1.54 11.69
C ILE A 99 -13.30 1.16 12.58
N ALA A 100 -13.84 2.11 13.36
CA ALA A 100 -14.99 1.86 14.22
C ALA A 100 -16.28 1.52 13.45
N ALA A 101 -16.52 2.21 12.33
CA ALA A 101 -17.70 2.05 11.50
C ALA A 101 -17.69 0.75 10.68
N PHE A 102 -16.57 0.46 10.02
CA PHE A 102 -16.48 -0.62 9.03
C PHE A 102 -15.88 -1.91 9.60
N ARG A 103 -15.19 -1.84 10.74
CA ARG A 103 -14.49 -2.99 11.36
C ARG A 103 -13.67 -3.79 10.33
N PRO A 104 -12.75 -3.14 9.61
CA PRO A 104 -12.04 -3.75 8.50
C PRO A 104 -11.12 -4.88 8.99
N GLY A 105 -10.81 -5.82 8.10
CA GLY A 105 -9.77 -6.84 8.31
C GLY A 105 -8.36 -6.30 8.09
N ALA A 106 -8.21 -5.21 7.32
CA ALA A 106 -6.94 -4.53 7.09
C ALA A 106 -7.10 -3.08 6.65
N ILE A 107 -6.03 -2.31 6.79
CA ILE A 107 -5.85 -0.99 6.16
C ILE A 107 -4.85 -1.13 5.01
N LEU A 108 -5.18 -0.57 3.85
CA LEU A 108 -4.25 -0.45 2.72
C LEU A 108 -3.90 1.02 2.50
N CYS A 109 -2.61 1.34 2.54
CA CYS A 109 -2.06 2.65 2.22
C CYS A 109 -1.29 2.56 0.91
N LEU A 110 -1.69 3.34 -0.09
CA LEU A 110 -1.00 3.47 -1.37
C LEU A 110 -0.30 4.83 -1.43
N GLY A 111 1.02 4.85 -1.54
CA GLY A 111 1.80 6.10 -1.64
C GLY A 111 1.83 6.89 -0.34
N LEU A 112 2.03 6.20 0.80
CA LEU A 112 1.97 6.85 2.12
C LEU A 112 3.01 7.98 2.29
N LEU A 113 4.16 7.87 1.62
CA LEU A 113 5.25 8.84 1.75
C LEU A 113 5.29 9.86 0.61
N ASP A 114 4.57 9.62 -0.49
CA ASP A 114 4.64 10.41 -1.72
C ASP A 114 4.32 11.89 -1.46
N LEU A 115 3.22 12.15 -0.75
CA LEU A 115 2.81 13.51 -0.37
C LEU A 115 3.75 14.19 0.62
N LEU A 116 4.63 13.44 1.30
CA LEU A 116 5.67 13.98 2.18
C LEU A 116 7.00 14.23 1.45
N TYR A 117 7.16 13.66 0.26
CA TYR A 117 8.31 13.87 -0.60
C TYR A 117 8.11 14.97 -1.63
N ASP A 118 6.89 15.50 -1.71
CA ASP A 118 6.57 16.71 -2.47
C ASP A 118 7.54 17.86 -2.13
N GLU A 119 8.07 18.47 -3.18
CA GLU A 119 9.09 19.53 -3.12
C GLU A 119 8.56 20.83 -2.52
N ASP A 120 7.26 21.10 -2.68
CA ASP A 120 6.59 22.31 -2.17
C ASP A 120 6.30 22.23 -0.67
N VAL A 121 6.36 21.04 -0.08
CA VAL A 121 6.18 20.87 1.37
C VAL A 121 7.49 21.26 2.07
N PRO A 122 7.52 22.03 3.17
CA PRO A 122 8.75 22.26 3.93
C PRO A 122 9.25 21.00 4.67
N VAL A 123 10.58 20.78 4.77
CA VAL A 123 11.16 19.60 5.46
C VAL A 123 10.69 19.47 6.91
N THR A 124 10.60 20.60 7.63
CA THR A 124 10.12 20.65 9.02
C THR A 124 8.68 20.19 9.12
N GLU A 125 7.85 20.56 8.15
CA GLU A 125 6.44 20.21 8.07
C GLU A 125 6.26 18.73 7.72
N ALA A 126 6.95 18.24 6.68
CA ALA A 126 6.97 16.83 6.32
C ALA A 126 7.43 15.94 7.50
N SER A 127 8.43 16.38 8.25
CA SER A 127 8.94 15.67 9.44
C SER A 127 7.94 15.68 10.61
N ARG A 128 7.17 16.77 10.77
CA ARG A 128 6.11 16.88 11.77
C ARG A 128 4.97 15.91 11.46
N ILE A 129 4.52 15.88 10.20
CA ILE A 129 3.46 15.00 9.73
C ILE A 129 3.91 13.54 9.79
N PHE A 130 5.11 13.22 9.30
CA PHE A 130 5.66 11.87 9.36
C PHE A 130 5.66 11.30 10.78
N ARG A 131 6.06 12.09 11.78
CA ARG A 131 6.05 11.63 13.19
C ARG A 131 4.64 11.26 13.66
N ARG A 132 3.62 12.01 13.25
CA ARG A 132 2.22 11.72 13.58
C ARG A 132 1.73 10.45 12.88
N LEU A 133 2.03 10.29 11.59
CA LEU A 133 1.72 9.06 10.84
C LEU A 133 2.39 7.84 11.48
N ALA A 134 3.69 7.92 11.77
CA ALA A 134 4.44 6.83 12.39
C ALA A 134 3.88 6.47 13.77
N SER A 135 3.51 7.47 14.59
CA SER A 135 2.87 7.23 15.89
C SER A 135 1.54 6.50 15.74
N ALA A 136 0.69 6.93 14.79
CA ALA A 136 -0.59 6.29 14.53
C ALA A 136 -0.41 4.85 14.04
N ILE A 137 0.57 4.58 13.16
CA ILE A 137 0.90 3.23 12.69
C ILE A 137 1.32 2.35 13.87
N VAL A 138 2.21 2.82 14.74
CA VAL A 138 2.66 2.07 15.93
C VAL A 138 1.49 1.72 16.85
N GLU A 139 0.51 2.61 16.99
CA GLU A 139 -0.66 2.37 17.83
C GLU A 139 -1.67 1.37 17.22
N MET A 140 -1.87 1.43 15.90
CA MET A 140 -2.89 0.66 15.19
C MET A 140 -2.40 -0.73 14.75
N ALA A 141 -1.17 -0.82 14.24
CA ALA A 141 -0.62 -2.02 13.61
C ALA A 141 -0.65 -3.30 14.48
N PRO A 142 -0.53 -3.24 15.82
CA PRO A 142 -0.68 -4.42 16.68
C PRO A 142 -2.09 -5.02 16.69
N ARG A 143 -3.12 -4.24 16.34
CA ARG A 143 -4.53 -4.64 16.42
C ARG A 143 -5.15 -4.88 15.05
N LEU A 144 -4.64 -4.20 14.03
CA LEU A 144 -5.18 -4.22 12.68
C LEU A 144 -4.01 -4.15 11.69
N PRO A 145 -3.85 -5.12 10.78
CA PRO A 145 -2.77 -5.10 9.81
C PRO A 145 -2.82 -3.85 8.92
N ILE A 146 -1.66 -3.23 8.74
CA ILE A 146 -1.50 -2.07 7.84
C ILE A 146 -0.59 -2.50 6.70
N LEU A 147 -1.13 -2.59 5.50
CA LEU A 147 -0.38 -2.80 4.27
C LEU A 147 -0.03 -1.44 3.70
N ALA A 148 1.26 -1.10 3.63
CA ALA A 148 1.73 0.18 3.12
C ALA A 148 2.63 -0.04 1.90
N ALA A 149 2.15 0.37 0.73
CA ALA A 149 2.97 0.46 -0.47
C ALA A 149 3.61 1.85 -0.56
N CYS A 150 4.93 1.88 -0.46
CA CYS A 150 5.75 3.08 -0.53
C CYS A 150 6.82 2.84 -1.60
N PRO A 151 6.54 3.15 -2.88
CA PRO A 151 7.55 3.12 -3.92
C PRO A 151 8.78 3.95 -3.52
N ASP A 152 9.95 3.51 -3.94
CA ASP A 152 11.16 4.31 -3.82
C ASP A 152 10.97 5.55 -4.72
N PRO A 153 11.15 6.77 -4.22
CA PRO A 153 10.86 7.95 -5.02
C PRO A 153 11.85 8.05 -6.18
N ALA A 154 11.36 8.51 -7.33
CA ALA A 154 12.08 8.51 -8.60
C ALA A 154 13.40 9.31 -8.60
N LEU A 155 13.56 10.26 -7.66
CA LEU A 155 14.76 11.08 -7.56
C LEU A 155 15.88 10.41 -6.74
N PRO A 156 17.15 10.48 -7.19
CA PRO A 156 18.28 9.88 -6.48
C PRO A 156 18.48 10.49 -5.08
N ASP A 157 18.92 9.68 -4.12
CA ASP A 157 19.11 10.04 -2.70
C ASP A 157 19.94 11.31 -2.44
N ARG A 158 20.77 11.74 -3.41
CA ARG A 158 21.69 12.89 -3.26
C ARG A 158 21.02 14.26 -3.22
N GLU A 159 19.81 14.38 -3.78
CA GLU A 159 19.02 15.62 -3.77
C GLU A 159 18.01 15.67 -2.63
N ARG A 160 17.88 14.57 -1.86
CA ARG A 160 17.02 14.53 -0.70
C ARG A 160 17.73 15.26 0.44
N SER A 161 17.04 16.20 1.08
CA SER A 161 17.44 16.63 2.41
C SER A 161 17.65 15.37 3.27
N HIS A 162 18.80 15.25 3.93
CA HIS A 162 19.18 14.07 4.73
C HIS A 162 18.03 13.60 5.64
N THR A 163 17.19 14.50 6.13
CA THR A 163 16.03 14.19 6.97
C THR A 163 14.91 13.45 6.23
N ARG A 164 14.56 13.83 4.99
CA ARG A 164 13.48 13.18 4.22
C ARG A 164 13.84 11.76 3.79
N GLY A 165 15.11 11.54 3.43
CA GLY A 165 15.60 10.20 3.08
C GLY A 165 15.37 9.15 4.17
N THR A 166 15.22 9.57 5.43
CA THR A 166 15.03 8.65 6.56
C THR A 166 13.60 8.14 6.75
N PHE A 167 12.58 8.70 6.09
CA PHE A 167 11.18 8.29 6.35
C PHE A 167 10.94 6.83 5.96
N GLY A 168 11.43 6.42 4.79
CA GLY A 168 11.39 5.02 4.35
C GLY A 168 12.12 4.09 5.31
N ASP A 169 13.32 4.45 5.75
CA ASP A 169 14.10 3.65 6.70
C ASP A 169 13.40 3.52 8.06
N ARG A 170 12.77 4.59 8.54
CA ARG A 170 11.99 4.57 9.78
C ARG A 170 10.77 3.65 9.65
N LEU A 171 10.01 3.71 8.55
CA LEU A 171 8.93 2.76 8.32
C LEU A 171 9.44 1.32 8.24
N ARG A 172 10.57 1.08 7.57
CA ARG A 172 11.21 -0.25 7.51
C ARG A 172 11.60 -0.75 8.90
N GLY A 173 12.05 0.13 9.79
CA GLY A 173 12.31 -0.18 11.20
C GLY A 173 11.07 -0.61 11.98
N LEU A 174 9.91 -0.02 11.66
CA LEU A 174 8.61 -0.36 12.28
C LEU A 174 7.96 -1.61 11.67
N ALA A 175 8.37 -2.01 10.47
CA ALA A 175 7.73 -3.07 9.71
C ALA A 175 7.98 -4.46 10.29
N SER A 176 6.90 -5.19 10.58
CA SER A 176 6.94 -6.61 10.92
C SER A 176 7.18 -7.45 9.66
N TRP A 177 6.68 -6.97 8.53
CA TRP A 177 6.89 -7.57 7.21
C TRP A 177 7.45 -6.53 6.26
N HIS A 178 8.51 -6.87 5.52
CA HIS A 178 9.07 -5.99 4.51
C HIS A 178 9.21 -6.77 3.21
N PHE A 179 8.54 -6.29 2.18
CA PHE A 179 8.60 -6.80 0.82
C PHE A 179 9.23 -5.76 -0.09
N THR A 180 10.02 -6.22 -1.07
CA THR A 180 10.61 -5.39 -2.11
C THR A 180 10.13 -5.86 -3.48
N ALA A 181 9.89 -4.94 -4.40
CA ALA A 181 9.65 -5.24 -5.80
C ALA A 181 10.74 -4.61 -6.67
N ARG A 182 11.25 -5.38 -7.64
CA ARG A 182 12.26 -4.91 -8.60
C ARG A 182 11.90 -5.40 -10.01
N PRO A 183 11.91 -4.53 -11.03
CA PRO A 183 11.64 -4.94 -12.39
C PRO A 183 12.82 -5.74 -12.96
N ASP A 184 12.50 -6.69 -13.83
CA ASP A 184 13.43 -7.48 -14.65
C ASP A 184 12.77 -7.80 -16.00
N GLY A 185 13.03 -6.94 -16.98
CA GLY A 185 12.33 -6.98 -18.27
C GLY A 185 10.82 -6.77 -18.14
N GLU A 186 10.03 -7.73 -18.63
CA GLU A 186 8.56 -7.73 -18.51
C GLU A 186 8.06 -8.32 -17.17
N ARG A 187 8.97 -8.67 -16.26
CA ARG A 187 8.68 -9.33 -14.99
C ARG A 187 9.05 -8.44 -13.81
N VAL A 188 8.52 -8.79 -12.66
CA VAL A 188 8.81 -8.16 -11.37
C VAL A 188 9.25 -9.24 -10.40
N TRP A 189 10.45 -9.10 -9.86
CA TRP A 189 10.92 -9.90 -8.74
C TRP A 189 10.39 -9.33 -7.44
N ILE A 190 9.71 -10.16 -6.68
CA ILE A 190 9.22 -9.83 -5.34
C ILE A 190 10.10 -10.57 -4.35
N ALA A 191 10.70 -9.85 -3.41
CA ALA A 191 11.36 -10.46 -2.27
C ALA A 191 10.65 -10.09 -0.97
N ARG A 192 10.52 -11.05 -0.06
CA ARG A 192 10.24 -10.79 1.34
C ARG A 192 11.60 -10.69 2.02
N GLU A 193 11.93 -9.52 2.55
CA GLU A 193 13.14 -9.28 3.34
C GLU A 193 12.90 -9.62 4.82
N ARG A 194 11.64 -9.51 5.28
CA ARG A 194 11.23 -9.83 6.66
C ARG A 194 9.77 -10.29 6.73
N PRO A 195 9.41 -11.16 7.70
CA PRO A 195 10.28 -12.12 8.37
C PRO A 195 10.64 -13.24 7.40
N ASP A 196 11.75 -13.93 7.62
CA ASP A 196 12.20 -15.08 6.83
C ASP A 196 12.34 -14.83 5.32
N PRO A 197 13.56 -14.53 4.84
CA PRO A 197 13.78 -14.16 3.45
C PRO A 197 13.23 -15.16 2.43
N ALA A 198 12.47 -14.68 1.44
CA ALA A 198 11.89 -15.48 0.38
C ALA A 198 11.76 -14.66 -0.91
N ARG A 199 11.69 -15.32 -2.07
CA ARG A 199 11.63 -14.66 -3.38
C ARG A 199 10.63 -15.33 -4.30
N TRP A 200 9.93 -14.51 -5.07
CA TRP A 200 8.97 -14.92 -6.09
C TRP A 200 9.19 -14.10 -7.34
N GLU A 201 8.81 -14.71 -8.46
CA GLU A 201 8.75 -14.04 -9.73
C GLU A 201 7.28 -13.79 -10.07
N TRP A 202 6.96 -12.55 -10.43
CA TRP A 202 5.61 -12.15 -10.76
C TRP A 202 5.57 -11.40 -12.10
N ALA A 203 4.67 -11.79 -12.98
CA ALA A 203 4.38 -11.05 -14.20
C ALA A 203 3.00 -10.39 -14.06
N LEU A 204 2.98 -9.06 -13.98
CA LEU A 204 1.74 -8.30 -13.99
C LEU A 204 1.18 -8.28 -15.42
N ARG A 205 0.26 -9.20 -15.72
CA ARG A 205 -0.50 -9.16 -16.97
C ARG A 205 -1.69 -8.22 -16.83
N LEU A 206 -1.46 -6.91 -16.99
CA LEU A 206 -2.56 -5.99 -17.27
C LEU A 206 -3.11 -6.31 -18.66
N ARG A 207 -4.44 -6.36 -18.82
CA ARG A 207 -5.00 -6.46 -20.17
C ARG A 207 -4.53 -5.22 -20.97
N PRO A 208 -4.05 -5.36 -22.22
CA PRO A 208 -3.34 -4.27 -22.92
C PRO A 208 -4.21 -3.07 -23.32
N ASP A 209 -5.49 -3.01 -23.00
CA ASP A 209 -6.45 -2.23 -23.79
C ASP A 209 -6.94 -0.91 -23.17
N ARG A 210 -6.42 -0.43 -22.03
CA ARG A 210 -6.81 0.90 -21.50
C ARG A 210 -5.65 1.68 -20.87
N THR A 211 -4.83 2.29 -21.73
CA THR A 211 -3.92 3.37 -21.36
C THR A 211 -4.73 4.57 -20.83
N PHE A 212 -4.71 4.77 -19.51
CA PHE A 212 -5.13 6.05 -18.93
C PHE A 212 -3.99 7.04 -19.13
N ARG A 213 -4.22 8.03 -20.00
CA ARG A 213 -3.40 9.24 -20.02
C ARG A 213 -3.55 9.92 -18.67
N MET A 214 -2.46 10.05 -17.91
CA MET A 214 -2.36 11.11 -16.91
C MET A 214 -2.69 12.42 -17.63
N ARG A 215 -3.73 13.12 -17.18
CA ARG A 215 -3.93 14.49 -17.64
C ARG A 215 -2.85 15.36 -17.00
N PRO A 216 -2.27 16.29 -17.77
CA PRO A 216 -1.26 17.22 -17.28
C PRO A 216 -1.80 18.11 -16.17
#